data_AF-A0A379PMP1-F1
#
_entry.id   AF-A0A379PMP1-F1
#
_cell.length_a   1.000
_cell.length_b   1.000
_cell.length_c   1.000
_cell.angle_alpha   90.00
_cell.angle_beta   90.00
_cell.angle_gamma   90.00
#
_symmetry.space_group_name_H-M   'P 1'
#
loop_
_entity.id
_entity.type
_entity.pdbx_description
1 polymer ?
#
loop_
_entity_poly.entity_id
_entity_poly.type
_entity_poly.pdbx_seq_one_letter_code
_entity_poly.pdbx_strand_id
1 'polypeptide(L)'
;MPHLADCDPLTGHVIRASKTTAVRHERRRPGELVHMDVKTLGRITDGGGWRLAAGGWRAHGRQNRPRNRTTKVGFDYVHSLVNDHSRLAYS
;
A
#
# COMPACT_ATOMS: atom_id res chain seq x y z
N MET A 1 -0.63 19.95 27.12
CA MET A 1 0.02 19.15 26.06
C MET A 1 -1.08 18.48 25.24
N PRO A 2 -1.12 18.63 23.91
CA PRO A 2 -2.13 17.97 23.06
C PRO A 2 -1.97 16.43 23.10
N HIS A 3 -3.04 15.70 22.82
CA HIS A 3 -2.99 14.24 22.76
C HIS A 3 -2.20 13.80 21.51
N LEU A 4 -1.47 12.68 21.58
CA LEU A 4 -0.62 12.24 20.46
C LEU A 4 -1.42 11.97 19.18
N ALA A 5 -2.68 11.52 19.32
CA ALA A 5 -3.57 11.32 18.17
C ALA A 5 -3.97 12.63 17.46
N ASP A 6 -3.78 13.78 18.11
CA ASP A 6 -4.08 15.10 17.55
C ASP A 6 -2.85 15.74 16.89
N CYS A 7 -1.71 15.05 16.89
CA CYS A 7 -0.47 15.53 16.29
C CYS A 7 -0.11 14.72 15.03
N ASP A 8 0.42 15.42 14.02
CA ASP A 8 0.98 14.77 12.84
C ASP A 8 2.17 13.90 13.26
N PRO A 9 2.15 12.58 12.98
CA PRO A 9 3.21 11.67 13.42
C PRO A 9 4.58 11.97 12.81
N LEU A 10 4.64 12.71 11.70
CA LEU A 10 5.90 13.06 11.05
C LEU A 10 6.54 14.33 11.65
N THR A 11 5.74 15.35 11.99
CA THR A 11 6.25 16.66 12.40
C THR A 11 5.96 17.05 13.85
N GLY A 12 5.04 16.36 14.53
CA GLY A 12 4.59 16.69 15.88
C GLY A 12 3.68 17.92 15.96
N HIS A 13 3.36 18.56 14.84
CA HIS A 13 2.42 19.68 14.82
C HIS A 13 1.00 19.21 15.07
N VAL A 14 0.22 20.02 15.79
CA VAL A 14 -1.21 19.78 15.97
C VAL A 14 -1.90 19.78 14.62
N ILE A 15 -2.63 18.71 14.33
CA ILE A 15 -3.48 18.57 13.14
C ILE A 15 -4.63 19.56 13.31
N ARG A 16 -4.55 20.68 12.58
CA ARG A 16 -5.60 21.73 12.60
C ARG A 16 -6.76 21.44 11.66
N ALA A 17 -6.60 20.45 10.77
CA ALA A 17 -7.63 20.02 9.85
C ALA A 17 -8.44 18.87 10.46
N SER A 18 -9.72 19.11 10.74
CA SER A 18 -10.66 18.03 10.97
C SER A 18 -11.20 17.51 9.63
N LYS A 19 -11.69 16.27 9.60
CA LYS A 19 -12.48 15.82 8.45
C LYS A 19 -13.69 16.75 8.29
N THR A 20 -13.93 17.21 7.07
CA THR A 20 -15.12 18.01 6.72
C THR A 20 -16.42 17.30 7.11
N THR A 21 -16.40 15.96 7.14
CA THR A 21 -17.51 15.16 7.66
C THR A 21 -17.03 13.88 8.33
N ALA A 22 -17.72 13.47 9.39
CA ALA A 22 -17.55 12.15 10.01
C ALA A 22 -18.36 11.06 9.27
N VAL A 23 -19.22 11.44 8.32
CA VAL A 23 -20.05 10.51 7.55
C VAL A 23 -19.16 9.69 6.62
N ARG A 24 -19.23 8.37 6.75
CA ARG A 24 -18.64 7.45 5.80
C ARG A 24 -19.59 7.28 4.63
N HIS A 25 -19.06 7.25 3.41
CA HIS A 25 -19.80 6.73 2.26
C HIS A 25 -19.93 5.22 2.44
N GLU A 26 -21.00 4.83 3.12
CA GLU A 26 -21.33 3.45 3.45
C GLU A 26 -22.80 3.20 3.10
N ARG A 27 -23.05 2.15 2.33
CA ARG A 27 -24.37 1.69 1.93
C ARG A 27 -24.95 0.73 2.97
N ARG A 28 -26.24 0.43 2.86
CA ARG A 28 -26.98 -0.29 3.91
C ARG A 28 -26.77 -1.80 3.86
N ARG A 29 -26.39 -2.34 2.70
CA ARG A 29 -26.23 -3.78 2.48
C ARG A 29 -24.91 -4.06 1.78
N PRO A 30 -24.30 -5.24 2.02
CA PRO A 30 -23.16 -5.68 1.23
C PRO A 30 -23.46 -5.70 -0.28
N GLY A 31 -22.47 -5.29 -1.09
CA GLY A 31 -22.54 -5.29 -2.55
C GLY A 31 -23.15 -4.03 -3.17
N GLU A 32 -23.70 -3.10 -2.38
CA GLU A 32 -24.29 -1.86 -2.88
C GLU A 32 -23.24 -0.82 -3.32
N LEU A 33 -22.04 -0.87 -2.74
CA LEU A 33 -20.90 -0.05 -3.14
C LEU A 33 -19.58 -0.79 -2.87
N VAL A 34 -18.75 -0.87 -3.90
CA VAL A 34 -17.40 -1.43 -3.83
C VAL A 34 -16.38 -0.40 -4.26
N HIS A 35 -15.26 -0.34 -3.54
CA HIS A 35 -14.09 0.42 -3.95
C HIS A 35 -13.15 -0.50 -4.72
N MET A 36 -12.78 -0.11 -5.93
CA MET A 36 -11.77 -0.82 -6.73
C MET A 36 -10.45 -0.06 -6.62
N ASP A 37 -9.38 -0.78 -6.28
CA ASP A 37 -8.02 -0.28 -6.32
C ASP A 37 -7.18 -1.15 -7.25
N VAL A 38 -6.22 -0.53 -7.94
CA VAL A 38 -5.22 -1.25 -8.72
C VAL A 38 -3.86 -0.91 -8.15
N LYS A 39 -3.27 -1.89 -7.48
CA LYS A 39 -1.91 -1.74 -6.99
C LYS A 39 -0.92 -2.19 -8.06
N THR A 40 -0.12 -1.23 -8.53
CA THR A 40 1.04 -1.51 -9.39
C THR A 40 2.22 -1.93 -8.50
N LEU A 41 2.80 -3.09 -8.77
CA LEU A 41 3.96 -3.66 -8.07
C LEU A 41 5.10 -3.88 -9.06
N GLY A 42 6.34 -3.67 -8.61
CA GLY A 42 7.51 -4.00 -9.43
C GLY A 42 7.58 -5.51 -9.65
N ARG A 43 7.61 -5.93 -10.92
CA ARG A 43 7.71 -7.35 -11.28
C ARG A 43 9.04 -7.90 -10.79
N ILE A 44 8.97 -8.99 -10.03
CA ILE A 44 10.16 -9.74 -9.63
C ILE A 44 10.58 -10.58 -10.85
N THR A 45 11.80 -10.35 -11.31
CA THR A 45 12.36 -11.08 -12.44
C THR A 45 12.81 -12.47 -12.01
N ASP A 46 12.82 -13.41 -12.95
CA ASP A 46 13.32 -14.77 -12.70
C ASP A 46 14.74 -14.71 -12.12
N GLY A 47 14.94 -15.33 -10.95
CA GLY A 47 16.19 -15.26 -10.18
C GLY A 47 16.24 -14.16 -9.10
N GLY A 48 15.21 -13.32 -8.97
CA GLY A 48 15.02 -12.38 -7.85
C GLY A 48 14.40 -13.08 -6.65
N GLY A 49 15.16 -13.25 -5.56
CA GLY A 49 14.67 -13.93 -4.36
C GLY A 49 13.57 -13.15 -3.60
N TRP A 50 12.56 -13.88 -3.11
CA TRP A 50 11.40 -13.38 -2.34
C TRP A 50 11.62 -13.35 -0.81
N ARG A 51 12.82 -13.66 -0.30
CA ARG A 51 13.03 -13.83 1.14
C ARG A 51 13.45 -12.54 1.84
N LEU A 52 12.63 -12.08 2.77
CA LEU A 52 13.05 -11.28 3.93
C LEU A 52 13.90 -12.19 4.83
N ALA A 53 15.22 -12.08 4.75
CA ALA A 53 16.09 -12.68 5.76
C ALA A 53 15.85 -11.97 7.11
N ALA A 54 15.66 -12.75 8.18
CA ALA A 54 15.61 -12.23 9.54
C ALA A 54 16.92 -11.49 9.84
N GLY A 55 16.88 -10.16 9.79
CA GLY A 55 18.06 -9.30 9.99
C GLY A 55 18.36 -8.40 8.82
N GLY A 56 17.56 -7.33 8.66
CA GLY A 56 17.94 -6.15 7.90
C GLY A 56 17.81 -6.27 6.38
N TRP A 57 17.39 -5.18 5.77
CA TRP A 57 17.16 -5.04 4.33
C TRP A 57 18.39 -5.41 3.50
N ARG A 58 18.41 -6.63 2.97
CA ARG A 58 19.23 -6.98 1.82
C ARG A 58 18.34 -7.50 0.72
N ALA A 59 18.01 -6.61 -0.21
CA ALA A 59 17.70 -7.00 -1.57
C ALA A 59 18.93 -7.77 -2.11
N HIS A 60 18.99 -9.08 -1.89
CA HIS A 60 19.98 -9.99 -2.47
C HIS A 60 19.74 -10.21 -3.99
N GLY A 61 19.41 -9.13 -4.69
CA GLY A 61 19.60 -8.95 -6.13
C GLY A 61 20.51 -7.77 -6.47
N ARG A 62 20.94 -6.99 -5.46
CA ARG A 62 21.87 -5.85 -5.63
C ARG A 62 23.33 -6.28 -5.42
N GLN A 63 23.67 -7.52 -5.75
CA GLN A 63 25.06 -7.95 -5.80
C GLN A 63 25.65 -7.44 -7.11
N ASN A 64 26.07 -6.18 -7.12
CA ASN A 64 27.04 -5.56 -8.02
C ASN A 64 27.12 -6.10 -9.48
N ARG A 65 25.99 -6.48 -10.08
CA ARG A 65 25.92 -6.81 -11.49
C ARG A 65 25.68 -5.50 -12.21
N PRO A 66 26.49 -5.15 -13.23
CA PRO A 66 26.22 -3.99 -14.04
C PRO A 66 24.76 -4.09 -14.46
N ARG A 67 23.96 -3.07 -14.10
CA ARG A 67 22.54 -3.00 -14.47
C ARG A 67 22.51 -3.09 -15.99
N ASN A 68 22.23 -4.29 -16.51
CA ASN A 68 22.18 -4.48 -17.94
C ASN A 68 21.05 -3.57 -18.42
N ARG A 69 21.39 -2.55 -19.20
CA ARG A 69 20.46 -1.47 -19.56
C ARG A 69 19.32 -1.99 -20.46
N THR A 70 19.44 -3.24 -20.91
CA THR A 70 18.45 -4.06 -21.62
C THR A 70 17.46 -4.81 -20.71
N THR A 71 17.68 -4.91 -19.39
CA THR A 71 16.71 -5.56 -18.50
C THR A 71 15.47 -4.68 -18.38
N LYS A 72 14.39 -5.07 -19.07
CA LYS A 72 13.10 -4.37 -18.97
C LYS A 72 12.56 -4.49 -17.55
N VAL A 73 12.37 -3.36 -16.88
CA VAL A 73 11.64 -3.30 -15.60
C VAL A 73 10.17 -3.55 -15.93
N GLY A 74 9.63 -4.66 -15.46
CA GLY A 74 8.20 -4.99 -15.60
C GLY A 74 7.40 -4.56 -14.37
N PHE A 75 6.08 -4.48 -14.54
CA PHE A 75 5.14 -4.27 -13.45
C PHE A 75 4.04 -5.34 -13.47
N ASP A 76 3.67 -5.82 -12.30
CA ASP A 76 2.47 -6.63 -12.09
C ASP A 76 1.39 -5.79 -11.40
N TYR A 77 0.13 -6.16 -11.60
CA TYR A 77 -1.02 -5.41 -11.13
C TYR A 77 -1.90 -6.30 -10.29
N VAL A 78 -2.23 -5.83 -9.08
CA VAL A 78 -3.21 -6.48 -8.21
C VAL A 78 -4.48 -5.65 -8.26
N HIS A 79 -5.58 -6.29 -8.68
CA HIS A 79 -6.90 -5.66 -8.74
C HIS A 79 -7.68 -6.01 -7.49
N SER A 80 -7.83 -5.04 -6.58
CA SER A 80 -8.49 -5.26 -5.31
C SER A 80 -9.88 -4.65 -5.30
N LEU A 81 -10.85 -5.39 -4.78
CA LEU A 81 -12.20 -4.93 -4.50
C LEU A 81 -12.44 -4.92 -2.99
N VAL A 82 -12.96 -3.82 -2.46
CA VAL A 82 -13.35 -3.71 -1.05
C VAL A 82 -14.81 -3.30 -0.94
N ASN A 83 -15.62 -4.12 -0.27
CA ASN A 83 -17.01 -3.79 0.01
C ASN A 83 -17.12 -2.76 1.14
N ASP A 84 -17.86 -1.68 0.92
CA ASP A 84 -17.95 -0.57 1.87
C ASP A 84 -18.65 -0.94 3.18
N HIS A 85 -19.67 -1.80 3.12
CA HIS A 85 -20.49 -2.19 4.26
C HIS A 85 -19.84 -3.30 5.11
N SER A 86 -19.42 -4.40 4.48
CA SER A 86 -18.85 -5.56 5.18
C SER A 86 -17.34 -5.47 5.40
N ARG A 87 -16.65 -4.52 4.74
CA ARG A 87 -15.19 -4.37 4.76
C ARG A 87 -14.42 -5.60 4.27
N LEU A 88 -15.08 -6.52 3.56
CA LEU A 88 -14.46 -7.67 2.92
C LEU A 88 -13.67 -7.23 1.69
N ALA A 89 -12.48 -7.81 1.51
CA ALA A 89 -11.58 -7.54 0.39
C ALA A 89 -11.35 -8.80 -0.47
N TYR A 90 -11.18 -8.61 -1.78
CA TYR A 90 -10.89 -9.63 -2.78
C TYR A 90 -9.82 -9.10 -3.75
N SER A 91 -8.91 -9.95 -4.23
CA SER A 91 -7.77 -9.58 -5.09
C SER A 91 -7.43 -10.66 -6.11
#